data_AF-A0A7X2NWB7-F1
#
_entry.id   AF-A0A7X2NWB7-F1
#
_cell.length_a   1.000
_cell.length_b   1.000
_cell.length_c   1.000
_cell.angle_alpha   90.00
_cell.angle_beta   90.00
_cell.angle_gamma   90.00
#
_symmetry.space_group_name_H-M   'P 1'
#
loop_
_entity.id
_entity.type
_entity.pdbx_description
1 polymer ?
#
loop_
_entity_poly.entity_id
_entity_poly.type
_entity_poly.pdbx_seq_one_letter_code
_entity_poly.pdbx_strand_id
1 'polypeptide(L)'
;MTCATCAALLNEALNLTVRGRTLDGIQRRADTLAVSADPERWQSDGLFDRYVERHNCECDPWRHIETRSLTPQLWAEDQFQRDLHDWEMRARKHMTEHMEDAR
;
A
#
# COMPACT_ATOMS: atom_id res chain seq x y z
N MET A 1 -21.73 -23.04 6.63
CA MET A 1 -21.39 -23.04 5.19
C MET A 1 -20.37 -21.95 4.95
N THR A 2 -19.15 -22.27 4.54
CA THR A 2 -18.13 -21.28 4.17
C THR A 2 -18.38 -20.83 2.72
N CYS A 3 -18.76 -19.57 2.53
CA CYS A 3 -18.93 -18.96 1.22
C CYS A 3 -17.57 -18.85 0.51
N ALA A 4 -17.35 -19.64 -0.54
CA ALA A 4 -16.08 -19.69 -1.26
C ALA A 4 -15.72 -18.34 -1.91
N THR A 5 -16.71 -17.66 -2.50
CA THR A 5 -16.55 -16.33 -3.10
C THR A 5 -16.15 -15.29 -2.07
N CYS A 6 -16.75 -15.33 -0.88
CA CYS A 6 -16.42 -14.45 0.24
C CYS A 6 -14.96 -14.64 0.69
N ALA A 7 -14.50 -15.89 0.78
CA ALA A 7 -13.12 -16.20 1.12
C ALA A 7 -12.14 -15.72 0.03
N ALA A 8 -12.49 -15.86 -1.25
CA ALA A 8 -11.69 -15.35 -2.35
C ALA A 8 -11.57 -13.82 -2.32
N LEU A 9 -12.70 -13.11 -2.22
CA LEU A 9 -12.74 -11.65 -2.14
C LEU A 9 -11.96 -11.10 -0.93
N LEU A 10 -12.04 -11.80 0.22
CA LEU A 10 -11.27 -11.40 1.41
C LEU A 10 -9.76 -11.59 1.19
N ASN A 11 -9.33 -12.71 0.63
CA ASN A 11 -7.91 -12.93 0.33
C ASN A 11 -7.38 -11.90 -0.67
N GLU A 12 -8.15 -11.58 -1.71
CA GLU A 12 -7.83 -10.52 -2.67
C GLU A 12 -7.69 -9.16 -1.97
N ALA A 13 -8.61 -8.81 -1.07
CA ALA A 13 -8.57 -7.57 -0.31
C ALA A 13 -7.32 -7.46 0.58
N LEU A 14 -6.93 -8.55 1.23
CA LEU A 14 -5.72 -8.62 2.05
C LEU A 14 -4.46 -8.41 1.20
N ASN A 15 -4.40 -9.04 0.02
CA ASN A 15 -3.29 -8.88 -0.91
C ASN A 15 -3.19 -7.43 -1.45
N LEU A 16 -4.33 -6.84 -1.82
CA LEU A 16 -4.40 -5.43 -2.24
C LEU A 16 -3.96 -4.50 -1.11
N THR A 17 -4.36 -4.77 0.13
CA THR A 17 -3.95 -3.98 1.30
C THR A 17 -2.44 -4.01 1.49
N VAL A 18 -1.80 -5.18 1.36
CA VAL A 18 -0.34 -5.30 1.45
C VAL A 18 0.34 -4.52 0.34
N ARG A 19 -0.11 -4.68 -0.92
CA ARG A 19 0.43 -3.92 -2.07
C ARG A 19 0.30 -2.41 -1.88
N GLY A 20 -0.86 -1.94 -1.43
CA GLY A 20 -1.11 -0.52 -1.16
C GLY A 20 -0.16 0.04 -0.09
N ARG A 21 0.07 -0.70 1.00
CA ARG A 21 1.01 -0.29 2.05
C ARG A 21 2.45 -0.16 1.55
N THR A 22 2.87 -1.03 0.63
CA THR A 22 4.20 -0.91 0.00
C THR A 22 4.27 0.37 -0.83
N LEU A 23 3.27 0.66 -1.66
CA LEU A 23 3.21 1.90 -2.44
C LEU A 23 3.23 3.14 -1.53
N ASP A 24 2.46 3.14 -0.44
CA ASP A 24 2.48 4.21 0.57
C ASP A 24 3.85 4.37 1.21
N GLY A 25 4.55 3.27 1.50
CA GLY A 25 5.91 3.27 2.05
C GLY A 25 6.92 3.92 1.10
N ILE A 26 6.80 3.65 -0.19
CA ILE A 26 7.62 4.28 -1.24
C ILE A 26 7.30 5.77 -1.33
N GLN A 27 6.01 6.13 -1.41
CA GLN A 27 5.59 7.53 -1.51
C GLN A 27 6.06 8.34 -0.29
N ARG A 28 5.92 7.80 0.93
CA ARG A 28 6.41 8.47 2.14
C ARG A 28 7.91 8.69 2.14
N ARG A 29 8.71 7.81 1.51
CA ARG A 29 10.14 8.05 1.32
C ARG A 29 10.37 9.28 0.45
N ALA A 30 9.67 9.36 -0.68
CA ALA A 30 9.74 10.50 -1.60
C ALA A 30 9.30 11.80 -0.92
N ASP A 31 8.18 11.78 -0.18
CA ASP A 31 7.66 12.94 0.53
C ASP A 31 8.64 13.42 1.61
N THR A 32 9.25 12.50 2.36
CA THR A 32 10.22 12.83 3.42
C THR A 32 11.45 13.53 2.84
N LEU A 33 11.92 13.07 1.68
CA LEU A 33 13.03 13.73 0.98
C LEU A 33 12.60 15.08 0.40
N ALA A 34 11.40 15.18 -0.18
CA ALA A 34 10.89 16.41 -0.78
C ALA A 34 10.75 17.58 0.23
N VAL A 35 10.52 17.27 1.51
CA VAL A 35 10.45 18.29 2.58
C VAL A 35 11.79 18.59 3.24
N SER A 36 12.86 17.86 2.91
CA SER A 36 14.20 18.12 3.43
C SER A 36 14.80 19.36 2.78
N ALA A 37 15.57 20.13 3.54
CA ALA A 37 16.27 21.31 3.04
C ALA A 37 17.44 20.96 2.08
N ASP A 38 18.04 19.79 2.25
CA ASP A 38 19.16 19.29 1.43
C ASP A 38 19.05 17.76 1.24
N PRO A 39 18.10 17.29 0.39
CA PRO A 39 17.82 15.88 0.23
C PRO A 39 18.94 15.09 -0.46
N GLU A 40 19.73 15.75 -1.32
CA GLU A 40 20.84 15.11 -2.04
C GLU A 40 21.95 14.75 -1.06
N ARG A 41 22.37 15.71 -0.24
CA ARG A 41 23.39 15.46 0.78
C ARG A 41 22.92 14.48 1.84
N TRP A 42 21.67 14.59 2.27
CA TRP A 42 21.11 13.69 3.27
C TRP A 42 21.15 12.22 2.83
N GLN A 43 20.95 11.96 1.53
CA GLN A 43 21.10 10.65 0.93
C GLN A 43 22.57 10.27 0.70
N SER A 44 23.41 11.16 0.15
CA SER A 44 24.82 10.85 -0.14
C SER A 44 25.63 10.53 1.12
N ASP A 45 25.30 11.20 2.23
CA ASP A 45 25.97 10.99 3.52
C ASP A 45 25.49 9.70 4.22
N GLY A 46 24.51 8.98 3.64
CA GLY A 46 23.90 7.76 4.19
C GLY A 46 23.10 7.99 5.48
N LEU A 47 22.85 9.26 5.83
CA LEU A 47 22.13 9.65 7.04
C LEU A 47 20.63 9.41 6.90
N PHE A 48 20.10 9.52 5.69
CA PHE A 48 18.68 9.26 5.43
C PHE A 48 18.30 7.79 5.69
N ASP A 49 19.11 6.84 5.24
CA ASP A 49 18.81 5.42 5.45
C ASP A 49 18.84 5.05 6.95
N ARG A 50 19.79 5.61 7.72
CA ARG A 50 19.80 5.46 9.19
C ARG A 50 18.56 6.07 9.85
N TYR A 51 18.10 7.22 9.35
CA TYR A 51 16.86 7.83 9.82
C TYR A 51 15.67 6.91 9.56
N VAL A 52 15.56 6.35 8.35
CA VAL A 52 14.48 5.42 7.97
C VAL A 52 14.50 4.17 8.85
N GLU A 53 15.67 3.54 9.04
CA GLU A 53 15.83 2.38 9.92
C GLU A 53 15.35 2.68 11.34
N ARG A 54 15.80 3.81 11.91
CA ARG A 54 15.39 4.21 13.25
C ARG A 54 13.88 4.50 13.33
N HIS A 55 13.36 5.28 12.39
CA HIS A 55 11.93 5.63 12.32
C HIS A 55 11.07 4.37 12.27
N ASN A 56 11.44 3.40 11.45
CA ASN A 56 10.70 2.16 11.27
C ASN A 56 10.68 1.26 12.52
N CYS A 57 11.65 1.40 13.44
CA CYS A 57 11.61 0.70 14.73
C CYS A 57 10.60 1.28 15.72
N GLU A 58 10.30 2.58 15.60
CA GLU A 58 9.51 3.33 16.59
C GLU A 58 8.10 3.67 16.10
N CYS A 59 7.85 3.61 14.78
CA CYS A 59 6.57 4.02 14.19
C CYS A 59 5.53 2.90 14.13
N ASP A 60 4.25 3.29 13.98
CA ASP A 60 3.19 2.34 13.65
C ASP A 60 3.44 1.63 12.31
N PRO A 61 3.03 0.35 12.14
CA PRO A 61 3.27 -0.40 10.91
C PRO A 61 2.78 0.26 9.61
N TRP A 62 1.71 1.05 9.66
CA TRP A 62 1.18 1.78 8.49
C TRP A 62 1.94 3.08 8.16
N ARG A 63 2.88 3.50 9.03
CA ARG A 63 3.77 4.66 8.84
C ARG A 63 5.19 4.27 8.43
N HIS A 64 5.43 3.00 8.11
CA HIS A 64 6.73 2.43 7.79
C HIS A 64 7.28 2.93 6.44
N ILE A 65 8.40 3.64 6.42
CA ILE A 65 9.01 4.20 5.20
C ILE A 65 9.81 3.10 4.48
N GLU A 66 9.75 3.05 3.15
CA GLU A 66 10.56 2.07 2.41
C GLU A 66 12.06 2.36 2.52
N THR A 67 12.83 1.29 2.76
CA THR A 67 14.28 1.38 2.97
C THR A 67 15.03 1.56 1.67
N ARG A 68 14.47 1.10 0.55
CA ARG A 68 15.07 1.24 -0.78
C ARG A 68 14.46 2.44 -1.49
N SER A 69 15.32 3.22 -2.15
CA SER A 69 14.86 4.18 -3.15
C SER A 69 14.29 3.40 -4.32
N LEU A 70 12.97 3.27 -4.32
CA LEU A 70 12.21 2.73 -5.43
C LEU A 70 11.46 3.92 -6.01
N THR A 71 11.68 4.23 -7.28
CA THR A 71 10.61 4.92 -8.01
C THR A 71 9.54 3.86 -8.21
N PRO A 72 8.31 4.03 -7.70
CA PRO A 72 7.23 3.15 -8.10
C PRO A 72 7.21 3.16 -9.61
N GLN A 73 7.33 1.99 -10.23
CA GLN A 73 7.18 1.95 -11.67
C GLN A 73 5.73 2.36 -11.93
N LEU A 74 5.49 3.44 -12.70
CA LEU A 74 4.15 4.03 -12.87
C LEU A 74 3.08 2.99 -13.27
N TRP A 75 3.48 1.92 -13.97
CA TRP A 75 2.61 0.81 -14.31
C TRP A 75 2.15 -0.02 -13.10
N ALA A 76 2.96 -0.13 -12.04
CA ALA A 76 2.62 -0.87 -10.83
C ALA A 76 1.54 -0.14 -10.02
N GLU A 77 1.60 1.20 -10.00
CA GLU A 77 0.54 2.04 -9.43
C GLU A 77 -0.74 1.97 -10.27
N ASP A 78 -0.65 2.13 -11.59
CA ASP A 78 -1.81 2.00 -12.49
C ASP A 78 -2.46 0.61 -12.37
N GLN A 79 -1.64 -0.45 -12.34
CA GLN A 79 -2.13 -1.81 -12.15
C GLN A 79 -2.81 -1.97 -10.78
N PHE A 80 -2.23 -1.43 -9.70
CA PHE A 80 -2.86 -1.47 -8.39
C PHE A 80 -4.23 -0.78 -8.38
N GLN A 81 -4.35 0.40 -8.98
CA GLN A 81 -5.62 1.13 -9.05
C GLN A 81 -6.67 0.37 -9.86
N ARG A 82 -6.29 -0.25 -10.98
CA ARG A 82 -7.19 -1.08 -11.78
C ARG A 82 -7.66 -2.32 -11.02
N ASP A 83 -6.73 -3.02 -10.37
CA ASP A 83 -7.06 -4.22 -9.58
C ASP A 83 -7.97 -3.88 -8.40
N LEU A 84 -7.72 -2.75 -7.73
CA LEU A 84 -8.55 -2.26 -6.64
C LEU A 84 -9.97 -1.95 -7.13
N HIS A 85 -10.09 -1.23 -8.24
CA HIS A 85 -11.39 -0.88 -8.81
C HIS A 85 -12.20 -2.12 -9.23
N ASP A 86 -11.56 -3.09 -9.90
CA ASP A 86 -12.19 -4.35 -10.27
C ASP A 86 -12.68 -5.12 -9.03
N TRP A 87 -11.83 -5.22 -8.01
CA TRP A 87 -12.20 -5.86 -6.75
C TRP A 87 -13.38 -5.16 -6.07
N GLU A 88 -13.39 -3.82 -5.99
CA GLU A 88 -14.49 -3.05 -5.38
C GLU A 88 -15.82 -3.31 -6.11
N MET A 89 -15.79 -3.34 -7.44
CA MET A 89 -16.96 -3.65 -8.26
C MET A 89 -17.51 -5.05 -7.95
N ARG A 90 -16.65 -6.07 -7.98
CA ARG A 90 -17.05 -7.47 -7.71
C ARG A 90 -17.52 -7.66 -6.27
N ALA A 91 -16.83 -7.08 -5.30
CA ALA A 91 -17.19 -7.18 -3.89
C ALA A 91 -18.54 -6.52 -3.60
N ARG A 92 -18.79 -5.31 -4.12
CA ARG A 92 -20.06 -4.61 -3.94
C ARG A 92 -21.23 -5.38 -4.55
N LYS A 93 -21.06 -5.87 -5.78
CA LYS A 93 -22.08 -6.68 -6.45
C LYS A 93 -22.45 -7.91 -5.61
N HIS A 94 -21.45 -8.66 -5.17
CA HIS A 94 -21.64 -9.87 -4.37
C HIS A 94 -22.34 -9.60 -3.03
N MET A 95 -21.97 -8.51 -2.35
CA MET A 95 -22.63 -8.11 -1.09
C MET A 95 -24.09 -7.73 -1.31
N THR A 96 -24.41 -6.97 -2.35
CA THR A 96 -25.80 -6.57 -2.65
C THR A 96 -26.67 -7.79 -2.96
N GLU A 97 -26.23 -8.68 -3.85
CA GLU A 97 -26.97 -9.89 -4.24
C GLU A 97 -27.28 -10.77 -3.01
N HIS A 98 -26.31 -10.95 -2.10
CA HIS A 98 -26.53 -11.74 -0.89
C HIS A 98 -27.37 -11.06 0.19
N MET A 99 -27.43 -9.72 0.22
CA MET A 99 -28.33 -9.01 1.13
C MET A 99 -29.79 -9.05 0.65
N GLU A 100 -30.01 -9.15 -0.67
CA GLU A 100 -31.35 -9.33 -1.25
C GLU A 100 -31.88 -10.75 -1.02
N ASP A 101 -31.04 -11.78 -1.15
CA ASP A 101 -31.40 -13.17 -0.86
C ASP A 101 -31.74 -13.44 0.63
N ALA A 102 -31.24 -12.60 1.54
CA ALA A 102 -31.44 -12.72 2.98
C ALA A 102 -32.73 -12.05 3.49
N ARG A 103 -33.51 -11.41 2.60
CA ARG A 103 -34.68 -10.58 2.94
C ARG A 103 -35.99 -11.25 2.53
#